data_AF-A0A9Q1B621-F1
#
_entry.id   AF-A0A9Q1B621-F1
#
_cell.length_a   1.000
_cell.length_b   1.000
_cell.length_c   1.000
_cell.angle_alpha   90.00
_cell.angle_beta   90.00
_cell.angle_gamma   90.00
#
_symmetry.space_group_name_H-M   'P 1'
#
loop_
_entity.id
_entity.type
_entity.pdbx_description
1 polymer ?
#
loop_
_entity_poly.entity_id
_entity_poly.type
_entity_poly.pdbx_seq_one_letter_code
_entity_poly.pdbx_strand_id
1 'polypeptide(L)'
;MLRNLLTLRQISQKAIIGAPRRQIANKVKEKQKLFQEDNDVPVYLKGGLWDVVLHRFTVFLCVFVFLSSSLNVFQKSDKFPSSNFIWLVKPRTNVIAVP
;
A
#
# COMPACT_ATOMS: atom_id res chain seq x y z
N MET A 1 -44.45 -13.45 -29.45
CA MET A 1 -43.36 -12.50 -29.12
C MET A 1 -42.27 -13.06 -28.19
N LEU A 2 -42.59 -13.98 -27.27
CA LEU A 2 -41.62 -14.56 -26.30
C LEU A 2 -40.45 -15.35 -26.93
N ARG A 3 -40.64 -15.93 -28.11
CA ARG A 3 -39.61 -16.72 -28.82
C ARG A 3 -38.39 -15.88 -29.22
N ASN A 4 -38.59 -14.62 -29.60
CA ASN A 4 -37.50 -13.71 -29.99
C ASN A 4 -36.62 -13.30 -28.79
N LEU A 5 -37.22 -13.21 -27.60
CA LEU A 5 -36.48 -12.94 -26.37
C LEU A 5 -35.61 -14.14 -25.96
N LEU A 6 -36.11 -15.36 -26.15
CA LEU A 6 -35.35 -16.58 -25.88
C LEU A 6 -34.18 -16.76 -26.86
N THR A 7 -34.35 -16.43 -28.15
CA THR A 7 -33.26 -16.50 -29.13
C THR A 7 -32.18 -15.45 -28.85
N LEU A 8 -32.56 -14.22 -28.49
CA LEU A 8 -31.63 -13.18 -28.04
C LEU A 8 -30.83 -13.62 -26.80
N ARG A 9 -31.51 -14.24 -25.83
CA ARG A 9 -30.87 -14.78 -24.62
C ARG A 9 -29.89 -15.91 -24.95
N GLN A 10 -30.24 -16.81 -25.87
CA GLN A 10 -29.35 -17.89 -26.31
C GLN A 10 -28.12 -17.36 -27.07
N ILE A 11 -28.29 -16.33 -27.91
CA ILE A 11 -27.19 -15.69 -28.64
C ILE A 11 -26.26 -14.98 -27.66
N SER A 12 -26.81 -14.24 -26.70
CA SER A 12 -26.03 -13.60 -25.62
C SER A 12 -25.27 -14.62 -24.77
N GLN A 13 -25.92 -15.72 -24.37
CA GLN A 13 -25.27 -16.80 -23.62
C GLN A 13 -24.16 -17.48 -24.43
N LYS A 14 -24.40 -17.75 -25.73
CA LYS A 14 -23.35 -18.29 -26.63
C LYS A 14 -22.20 -17.32 -26.84
N ALA A 15 -22.45 -16.01 -26.88
CA ALA A 15 -21.40 -15.00 -26.99
C ALA A 15 -20.55 -14.90 -25.71
N ILE A 16 -21.14 -15.13 -24.53
CA ILE A 16 -20.41 -15.14 -23.25
C ILE A 16 -19.59 -16.43 -23.10
N ILE A 17 -20.16 -17.59 -23.46
CA ILE A 17 -19.47 -18.90 -23.38
C ILE A 17 -18.42 -19.06 -24.50
N GLY A 18 -18.69 -18.45 -25.66
CA GLY A 18 -17.85 -18.43 -26.84
C GLY A 18 -16.99 -17.17 -26.98
N ALA A 19 -16.91 -16.32 -25.94
CA ALA A 19 -15.85 -15.33 -25.86
C ALA A 19 -14.56 -16.11 -26.11
N PRO A 20 -13.77 -15.75 -27.14
CA PRO A 20 -12.63 -16.54 -27.55
C PRO A 20 -11.81 -16.75 -26.29
N ARG A 21 -11.77 -17.99 -25.82
CA ARG A 21 -10.92 -18.43 -24.74
C ARG A 21 -9.55 -18.21 -25.33
N ARG A 22 -9.06 -16.96 -25.19
CA ARG A 22 -7.78 -16.52 -25.72
C ARG A 22 -6.86 -17.62 -25.28
N GLN A 23 -6.41 -18.43 -26.23
CA GLN A 23 -5.38 -19.39 -25.96
C GLN A 23 -4.28 -18.48 -25.43
N ILE A 24 -4.10 -18.45 -24.11
CA ILE A 24 -2.98 -17.78 -23.50
C ILE A 24 -1.84 -18.64 -24.01
N ALA A 25 -1.33 -18.28 -25.19
CA ALA A 25 -0.23 -18.96 -25.81
C ALA A 25 0.85 -19.05 -24.74
N ASN A 26 1.52 -20.19 -24.62
CA ASN A 26 2.46 -20.37 -23.54
C ASN A 26 3.63 -19.41 -23.70
N LYS A 27 3.57 -18.27 -23.00
CA LYS A 27 4.57 -17.19 -23.00
C LYS A 27 5.72 -17.46 -22.03
N VAL A 28 5.78 -18.65 -21.42
CA VAL A 28 6.82 -19.01 -20.45
C VAL A 28 8.21 -18.92 -21.08
N LYS A 29 8.39 -19.36 -22.33
CA LYS A 29 9.68 -19.26 -23.02
C LYS A 29 10.13 -17.82 -23.27
N GLU A 30 9.19 -16.92 -23.57
CA GLU A 30 9.48 -15.50 -23.79
C GLU A 30 9.87 -14.80 -22.48
N LYS A 31 9.16 -15.11 -21.39
CA LYS A 31 9.51 -14.59 -20.06
C LYS A 31 10.82 -15.18 -19.55
N GLN A 32 11.09 -16.47 -19.78
CA GLN A 32 12.38 -17.10 -19.44
C GLN A 32 13.54 -16.42 -20.16
N LYS A 33 13.41 -16.14 -21.46
CA LYS A 33 14.44 -15.42 -22.22
C LYS A 33 14.68 -14.01 -21.64
N LEU A 34 13.62 -13.29 -21.27
CA LEU A 34 13.74 -11.96 -20.67
C LEU A 34 14.44 -11.98 -19.31
N PHE A 35 14.17 -13.00 -18.47
CA PHE A 35 14.82 -13.12 -17.15
C PHE A 35 16.24 -13.72 -17.22
N GLN A 36 16.57 -14.44 -18.29
CA GLN A 36 17.90 -15.03 -18.54
C GLN A 36 18.83 -14.13 -19.36
N GLU A 37 18.34 -13.00 -19.89
CA GLU A 37 19.18 -12.03 -20.58
C GLU A 37 20.23 -11.48 -19.59
N ASP A 38 21.52 -11.53 -19.95
CA ASP A 38 22.66 -11.06 -19.14
C ASP A 38 22.70 -9.53 -19.09
N ASN A 39 21.62 -8.95 -18.56
CA ASN A 39 21.56 -7.58 -18.13
C ASN A 39 21.84 -7.61 -16.62
N ASP A 40 22.87 -6.90 -16.15
CA ASP A 40 23.24 -6.72 -14.73
C ASP A 40 22.15 -6.03 -13.87
N VAL A 41 20.90 -6.04 -14.35
CA VAL A 41 19.72 -5.44 -13.75
C VAL A 41 19.14 -6.41 -12.72
N PRO A 42 18.89 -5.95 -11.47
CA PRO A 42 18.36 -6.80 -10.43
C PRO A 42 16.92 -7.26 -10.73
N VAL A 43 16.56 -8.43 -10.22
CA VAL A 43 15.32 -9.16 -10.58
C VAL A 43 14.04 -8.33 -10.42
N TYR A 44 13.98 -7.43 -9.43
CA TYR A 44 12.82 -6.56 -9.16
C TYR A 44 12.65 -5.38 -10.13
N LEU A 45 13.60 -5.15 -11.03
CA LEU A 45 13.56 -4.14 -12.10
C LEU A 45 13.50 -4.78 -13.49
N LYS A 46 13.66 -6.11 -13.58
CA LYS A 46 13.79 -6.87 -14.83
C LYS A 46 12.45 -7.10 -15.55
N GLY A 47 11.31 -6.86 -14.90
CA GLY A 47 9.98 -6.93 -15.52
C GLY A 47 9.58 -5.69 -16.33
N GLY A 48 10.43 -4.65 -16.35
CA GLY A 48 10.33 -3.51 -17.27
C GLY A 48 10.06 -2.17 -16.58
N LEU A 49 9.71 -1.16 -17.38
CA LEU A 49 9.55 0.23 -16.93
C LEU A 49 8.47 0.39 -15.85
N TRP A 50 7.41 -0.42 -15.92
CA TRP A 50 6.31 -0.38 -14.94
C TRP A 50 6.76 -0.77 -13.54
N ASP A 51 7.68 -1.72 -13.38
CA ASP A 51 8.20 -2.11 -12.07
C ASP A 51 9.00 -0.98 -11.42
N VAL A 52 9.78 -0.23 -12.22
CA VAL A 52 10.54 0.93 -11.75
C VAL A 52 9.60 2.01 -11.23
N VAL A 53 8.54 2.33 -11.99
CA VAL A 53 7.56 3.36 -11.63
C VAL A 53 6.80 2.94 -10.38
N LEU A 54 6.35 1.69 -10.33
CA LEU A 54 5.61 1.16 -9.20
C LEU A 54 6.47 1.18 -7.93
N HIS A 55 7.72 0.72 -8.02
CA HIS A 55 8.67 0.75 -6.91
C HIS A 55 8.91 2.17 -6.39
N ARG A 56 9.16 3.13 -7.29
CA ARG A 56 9.36 4.55 -6.90
C ARG A 56 8.12 5.14 -6.24
N PHE A 57 6.94 4.80 -6.75
CA PHE A 57 5.67 5.27 -6.19
C PHE A 57 5.42 4.71 -4.79
N THR A 58 5.67 3.41 -4.57
CA THR A 58 5.53 2.77 -3.26
C THR A 58 6.49 3.37 -2.23
N VAL A 59 7.77 3.56 -2.59
CA VAL A 59 8.74 4.20 -1.69
C VAL A 59 8.34 5.64 -1.38
N PHE A 60 7.89 6.39 -2.39
CA PHE A 60 7.40 7.76 -2.20
C PHE A 60 6.23 7.81 -1.22
N LEU A 61 5.24 6.94 -1.37
CA LEU A 61 4.10 6.86 -0.46
C LEU A 61 4.52 6.48 0.96
N CYS A 62 5.40 5.49 1.12
CA CYS A 62 5.89 5.08 2.44
C CYS A 62 6.61 6.23 3.15
N VAL A 63 7.51 6.93 2.46
CA VAL A 63 8.25 8.07 3.01
C VAL A 63 7.29 9.22 3.32
N PHE A 64 6.35 9.51 2.43
CA PHE A 64 5.36 10.58 2.63
C PHE A 64 4.48 10.31 3.86
N VAL A 65 3.97 9.09 4.01
CA VAL A 65 3.15 8.68 5.16
C VAL A 65 3.98 8.70 6.44
N PHE A 66 5.21 8.20 6.41
CA PHE A 66 6.11 8.19 7.57
C PHE A 66 6.47 9.61 8.03
N LEU A 67 6.79 10.50 7.08
CA LEU A 67 7.10 11.89 7.36
C LEU A 67 5.87 12.63 7.91
N SER A 68 4.69 12.39 7.35
CA SER A 68 3.43 12.95 7.84
C SER A 68 3.09 12.48 9.26
N SER A 69 3.30 11.20 9.57
CA SER A 69 3.16 10.67 10.93
C SER A 69 4.17 11.29 11.91
N SER A 70 5.41 11.52 11.48
CA SER A 70 6.44 12.15 12.31
C SER A 70 6.09 13.60 12.64
N LEU A 71 5.52 14.35 11.70
CA LEU A 71 5.02 15.72 11.94
C LEU A 71 3.82 15.74 12.90
N ASN A 72 2.92 14.76 12.82
CA ASN A 72 1.80 14.63 13.77
C ASN A 72 2.28 14.35 15.21
N VAL A 73 3.35 13.56 15.37
CA VAL A 73 3.99 13.33 16.68
C VAL A 73 4.66 14.59 17.19
N PHE A 74 5.31 15.38 16.32
CA PHE A 74 5.94 16.64 16.72
C PHE A 74 4.90 17.69 17.16
N GLN A 75 3.81 17.86 16.42
CA GLN A 75 2.67 18.70 16.81
C GLN A 75 1.98 18.23 18.10
N LYS A 76 1.99 16.91 18.37
CA LYS A 76 1.51 16.33 19.64
C LYS A 76 2.40 16.73 20.81
N SER A 77 3.72 16.81 20.61
CA SER A 77 4.69 17.26 21.62
C SER A 77 4.52 18.73 21.99
N ASP A 78 4.18 19.60 21.04
CA ASP A 78 3.91 21.03 21.30
C ASP A 78 2.59 21.28 22.05
N LYS A 79 1.68 20.29 22.05
CA LYS A 79 0.41 20.29 22.81
C LYS A 79 0.47 19.58 24.15
N PHE A 80 1.64 19.26 24.69
CA PHE A 80 1.76 18.83 26.07
C PHE A 80 1.89 20.08 26.96
N PRO A 81 0.79 20.65 27.50
CA PRO A 81 0.91 21.75 28.42
C PRO A 81 1.69 21.28 29.65
N SER A 82 2.74 22.04 29.96
CA SER A 82 3.56 21.96 31.17
C SER A 82 2.76 22.29 32.43
N SER A 83 1.62 21.62 32.66
CA SER A 83 0.76 21.83 33.84
C SER A 83 0.54 20.56 34.67
N ASN A 84 1.00 19.40 34.20
CA ASN A 84 0.92 18.13 34.97
C ASN A 84 2.26 17.68 35.58
N PHE A 85 3.37 18.39 35.33
CA PHE A 85 4.69 18.06 35.91
C PHE A 85 4.97 18.72 37.27
N ILE A 86 4.01 19.48 37.82
CA ILE A 86 4.14 20.16 39.14
C ILE A 86 3.83 19.23 40.33
N TRP A 87 3.42 17.98 40.10
CA TRP A 87 3.12 17.03 41.18
C TRP A 87 4.28 16.13 41.64
N LEU A 88 5.46 16.17 40.99
CA LEU A 88 6.59 15.32 41.36
C LEU A 88 7.66 15.99 42.24
N VAL A 89 7.50 17.27 42.60
CA VAL A 89 8.42 18.00 43.49
C VAL A 89 7.63 18.74 44.56
N LYS A 90 6.91 18.00 45.41
CA LYS A 90 6.35 18.54 46.65
C LYS A 90 7.31 18.17 47.80
N PRO A 91 8.21 19.05 48.27
CA PRO A 91 9.04 18.76 49.42
C PRO A 91 8.15 18.58 50.65
N ARG A 92 8.25 17.42 51.27
CA ARG A 92 7.64 17.11 52.57
C ARG A 92 8.43 17.85 53.65
N THR A 93 8.11 19.12 53.88
CA THR A 93 8.55 19.84 55.09
C THR A 93 7.44 19.73 56.13
N ASN A 94 7.54 18.68 56.94
CA ASN A 94 6.80 18.54 58.20
C ASN A 94 7.38 19.58 59.17
N VAL A 95 6.67 20.69 59.38
CA VAL A 95 6.99 21.63 60.46
C VAL A 95 6.39 21.04 61.73
N ILE A 96 7.26 20.49 62.56
CA ILE A 96 6.96 20.00 63.90
C ILE A 96 6.59 21.22 64.75
N ALA A 97 5.33 21.32 65.16
CA ALA A 97 4.94 22.15 66.29
C ALA A 97 5.40 21.45 67.57
N VAL A 98 6.36 22.06 68.27
CA VAL A 98 6.79 21.69 69.63
C VAL A 98 5.96 22.57 70.60
N PRO A 99 5.47 22.02 71.72
CA PRO A 99 4.46 22.63 72.59
C PRO A 99 4.87 23.93 73.27
#